data_AF-K2BK34-F1
#
_entry.id   AF-K2BK34-F1
#
_cell.length_a   1.000
_cell.length_b   1.000
_cell.length_c   1.000
_cell.angle_alpha   90.00
_cell.angle_beta   90.00
_cell.angle_gamma   90.00
#
_symmetry.space_group_name_H-M   'P 1'
#
loop_
_entity.id
_entity.type
_entity.pdbx_description
1 polymer ?
#
loop_
_entity_poly.entity_id
_entity_poly.type
_entity_poly.pdbx_seq_one_letter_code
_entity_poly.pdbx_strand_id
1 'polypeptide(L)'
;MSAIQPLCYLIGISPSKLSKEENLILEAELFICICNALKEHHRAEHKNYFRSIKLTIEMEEVMLETNFARLIIRDILLTEEYTLDGIAHYTGTHKDIVDEIFAGHNTSPSATFLRKLIELHRSVRHELYNMIIKKSLHNI
;
A
#
# COMPACT_ATOMS: atom_id res chain seq x y z
N MET A 1 -10.61 15.68 -1.05
CA MET A 1 -11.43 14.49 -1.37
C MET A 1 -10.84 13.31 -0.62
N SER A 2 -11.66 12.37 -0.14
CA SER A 2 -11.12 11.16 0.51
C SER A 2 -10.34 10.32 -0.51
N ALA A 3 -9.14 9.89 -0.14
CA ALA A 3 -8.28 9.07 -1.00
C ALA A 3 -8.93 7.73 -1.38
N ILE A 4 -9.95 7.30 -0.63
CA ILE A 4 -10.63 6.01 -0.76
C ILE A 4 -12.02 6.15 -1.40
N GLN A 5 -12.51 7.37 -1.62
CA GLN A 5 -13.74 7.61 -2.37
C GLN A 5 -13.79 6.88 -3.73
N PRO A 6 -12.70 6.81 -4.54
CA PRO A 6 -12.68 6.00 -5.76
C PRO A 6 -12.85 4.49 -5.50
N LEU A 7 -12.38 3.99 -4.35
CA LEU A 7 -12.49 2.59 -3.96
C LEU A 7 -13.92 2.25 -3.54
N CYS A 8 -14.61 3.13 -2.81
CA CYS A 8 -16.03 2.92 -2.47
C CYS A 8 -16.91 2.81 -3.74
N TYR A 9 -16.64 3.63 -4.75
CA TYR A 9 -17.30 3.52 -6.05
C TYR A 9 -17.01 2.19 -6.75
N LEU A 10 -15.77 1.71 -6.68
CA LEU A 10 -15.38 0.42 -7.27
C LEU A 10 -16.05 -0.78 -6.58
N ILE A 11 -16.52 -0.63 -5.35
CA ILE A 11 -17.18 -1.68 -4.55
C ILE A 11 -18.72 -1.54 -4.59
N GLY A 12 -19.24 -0.51 -5.28
CA GLY A 12 -20.68 -0.28 -5.42
C GLY A 12 -21.36 0.30 -4.17
N ILE A 13 -20.58 0.75 -3.17
CA ILE A 13 -21.09 1.42 -1.98
C ILE A 13 -21.20 2.91 -2.29
N SER A 14 -22.40 3.50 -2.12
CA SER A 14 -22.58 4.95 -2.24
C SER A 14 -22.18 5.62 -0.93
N PRO A 15 -21.03 6.32 -0.84
CA PRO A 15 -20.58 6.95 0.41
C PRO A 15 -21.58 7.99 0.93
N SER A 16 -22.40 8.54 0.01
CA SER A 16 -23.45 9.51 0.32
C SER A 16 -24.61 8.94 1.16
N LYS A 17 -24.71 7.61 1.28
CA LYS A 17 -25.73 6.93 2.10
C LYS A 17 -25.25 6.60 3.51
N LEU A 18 -23.96 6.79 3.78
CA LEU A 18 -23.33 6.51 5.06
C LEU A 18 -23.16 7.80 5.86
N SER A 19 -23.26 7.68 7.19
CA SER A 19 -22.84 8.73 8.11
C SER A 19 -21.34 9.02 7.99
N LYS A 20 -20.86 10.08 8.65
CA LYS A 20 -19.44 10.41 8.64
C LYS A 20 -18.61 9.33 9.32
N GLU A 21 -19.14 8.79 10.41
CA GLU A 21 -18.52 7.75 11.22
C GLU A 21 -18.43 6.43 10.46
N GLU A 22 -19.52 6.01 9.80
CA GLU A 22 -19.52 4.81 8.95
C GLU A 22 -18.55 4.94 7.77
N ASN A 23 -18.48 6.13 7.15
CA ASN A 23 -17.50 6.38 6.10
C ASN A 23 -16.06 6.24 6.62
N LEU A 24 -15.75 6.75 7.81
CA LEU A 24 -14.42 6.62 8.41
C LEU A 24 -14.06 5.15 8.70
N ILE A 25 -15.02 4.37 9.22
CA ILE A 25 -14.82 2.93 9.48
C ILE A 25 -14.59 2.20 8.17
N LEU A 26 -15.43 2.44 7.16
CA LEU A 26 -15.28 1.83 5.83
C LEU A 26 -13.92 2.17 5.22
N GLU A 27 -13.48 3.43 5.33
CA GLU A 27 -12.17 3.85 4.86
C GLU A 27 -11.03 3.09 5.54
N ALA A 28 -11.10 2.92 6.87
CA ALA A 28 -10.10 2.17 7.62
C ALA A 28 -10.06 0.69 7.19
N GLU A 29 -11.22 0.05 7.05
CA GLU A 29 -11.33 -1.36 6.62
C GLU A 29 -10.77 -1.57 5.21
N LEU A 30 -11.11 -0.67 4.28
CA LEU A 30 -10.58 -0.71 2.92
C LEU A 30 -9.07 -0.52 2.88
N PHE A 31 -8.54 0.38 3.73
CA PHE A 31 -7.11 0.59 3.86
C PHE A 31 -6.40 -0.68 4.35
N ILE A 32 -6.93 -1.33 5.39
CA ILE A 32 -6.40 -2.60 5.92
C ILE A 32 -6.43 -3.69 4.83
N CYS A 33 -7.56 -3.82 4.13
CA CYS A 33 -7.74 -4.79 3.05
C CYS A 33 -6.68 -4.61 1.96
N ILE A 34 -6.45 -3.36 1.52
CA ILE A 34 -5.43 -3.03 0.52
C ILE A 34 -4.03 -3.35 1.02
N CYS A 35 -3.69 -2.96 2.24
CA CYS A 35 -2.38 -3.25 2.83
C CYS A 35 -2.11 -4.76 2.85
N ASN A 36 -3.08 -5.56 3.30
CA ASN A 36 -2.96 -7.02 3.31
C ASN A 36 -2.81 -7.60 1.89
N ALA A 37 -3.62 -7.14 0.94
CA ALA A 37 -3.54 -7.61 -0.44
C ALA A 37 -2.20 -7.28 -1.10
N LEU A 38 -1.63 -6.10 -0.81
CA LEU A 38 -0.29 -5.71 -1.27
C LEU A 38 0.81 -6.56 -0.60
N LYS A 39 0.69 -6.84 0.70
CA LYS A 39 1.60 -7.77 1.39
C LYS A 39 1.59 -9.15 0.75
N GLU A 40 0.41 -9.71 0.46
CA GLU A 40 0.30 -11.00 -0.23
C GLU A 40 0.86 -10.97 -1.66
N HIS A 41 0.64 -9.86 -2.38
CA HIS A 41 1.23 -9.69 -3.70
C HIS A 41 2.76 -9.77 -3.64
N HIS A 42 3.40 -9.01 -2.76
CA HIS A 42 4.85 -9.05 -2.59
C HIS A 42 5.34 -10.38 -2.01
N ARG A 43 4.57 -11.05 -1.13
CA ARG A 43 4.89 -12.40 -0.67
C ARG A 43 4.99 -13.37 -1.83
N ALA A 44 4.04 -13.31 -2.77
CA ALA A 44 4.05 -14.15 -3.96
C ALA A 44 5.27 -13.87 -4.85
N GLU A 45 5.64 -12.60 -5.04
CA GLU A 45 6.83 -12.20 -5.80
C GLU A 45 8.14 -12.72 -5.16
N HIS A 46 8.22 -12.73 -3.82
CA HIS A 46 9.42 -13.12 -3.08
C HIS A 46 9.40 -14.59 -2.61
N LYS A 47 8.41 -15.38 -3.03
CA LYS A 47 8.22 -16.78 -2.58
C LYS A 47 9.48 -17.64 -2.73
N ASN A 48 10.18 -17.50 -3.85
CA ASN A 48 11.41 -18.27 -4.09
C ASN A 48 12.54 -17.85 -3.15
N TYR A 49 12.66 -16.54 -2.88
CA TYR A 49 13.62 -16.02 -1.93
C TYR A 49 13.34 -16.55 -0.53
N PHE A 50 12.11 -16.43 -0.02
CA PHE A 50 11.75 -16.94 1.31
C PHE A 50 11.96 -18.44 1.45
N ARG A 51 11.65 -19.21 0.39
CA ARG A 51 11.91 -20.65 0.35
C ARG A 51 13.40 -20.98 0.46
N SER A 52 14.28 -20.21 -0.20
CA SER A 52 15.73 -20.43 -0.17
C SER A 52 16.33 -20.18 1.21
N ILE A 53 15.85 -19.18 1.95
CA ILE A 53 16.34 -18.85 3.29
C ILE A 53 15.55 -19.55 4.43
N LYS A 54 14.57 -20.40 4.08
CA LYS A 54 13.80 -21.25 5.01
C LYS A 54 13.13 -20.47 6.14
N LEU A 55 12.52 -19.33 5.85
CA LEU A 55 11.75 -18.57 6.83
C LEU A 55 10.47 -19.32 7.23
N THR A 56 10.02 -19.11 8.48
CA THR A 56 8.65 -19.47 8.88
C THR A 56 7.68 -18.40 8.37
N ILE A 57 6.38 -18.72 8.35
CA ILE A 57 5.34 -17.78 7.90
C ILE A 57 5.35 -16.51 8.77
N GLU A 58 5.57 -16.65 10.08
CA GLU A 58 5.64 -15.53 11.02
C GLU A 58 6.85 -14.63 10.73
N MET A 59 8.00 -15.23 10.38
CA MET A 59 9.19 -14.47 10.00
C MET A 59 9.01 -13.74 8.65
N GLU A 60 8.33 -14.38 7.70
CA GLU A 60 7.95 -13.73 6.44
C GLU A 60 7.04 -12.53 6.68
N GLU A 61 6.03 -12.68 7.55
CA GLU A 61 5.11 -11.59 7.92
C GLU A 61 5.86 -10.41 8.52
N VAL A 62 6.70 -10.64 9.55
CA VAL A 62 7.48 -9.58 10.18
C VAL A 62 8.39 -8.88 9.17
N MET A 63 9.03 -9.65 8.27
CA MET A 63 9.90 -9.09 7.24
C MET A 63 9.12 -8.22 6.24
N LEU A 64 7.94 -8.67 5.81
CA LEU A 64 7.07 -7.92 4.91
C LEU A 64 6.55 -6.65 5.58
N GLU A 65 6.09 -6.72 6.83
CA GLU A 65 5.60 -5.56 7.57
C GLU A 65 6.70 -4.53 7.80
N THR A 66 7.89 -4.97 8.24
CA THR A 66 9.04 -4.11 8.49
C THR A 66 9.52 -3.39 7.22
N ASN A 67 9.37 -4.02 6.06
CA ASN A 67 9.81 -3.48 4.78
C ASN A 67 8.66 -2.95 3.91
N PHE A 68 7.43 -2.86 4.44
CA PHE A 68 6.25 -2.64 3.61
C PHE A 68 6.30 -1.34 2.80
N ALA A 69 6.58 -0.23 3.47
CA ALA A 69 6.72 1.07 2.79
C ALA A 69 7.88 1.08 1.79
N ARG A 70 8.99 0.41 2.11
CA ARG A 70 10.15 0.28 1.23
C ARG A 70 9.82 -0.52 -0.03
N LEU A 71 9.05 -1.60 0.10
CA LEU A 71 8.58 -2.40 -1.04
C LEU A 71 7.72 -1.55 -1.97
N ILE A 72 6.80 -0.77 -1.43
CA ILE A 72 5.96 0.15 -2.22
C ILE A 72 6.81 1.22 -2.92
N ILE A 73 7.75 1.87 -2.21
CA ILE A 73 8.64 2.86 -2.82
C ILE A 73 9.43 2.23 -3.97
N ARG A 74 10.00 1.04 -3.76
CA ARG A 74 10.73 0.34 -4.82
C ARG A 74 9.83 0.04 -6.01
N ASP A 75 8.59 -0.40 -5.77
CA ASP A 75 7.65 -0.74 -6.84
C ASP A 75 7.23 0.49 -7.66
N ILE A 76 7.08 1.65 -7.01
CA ILE A 76 6.88 2.95 -7.70
C ILE A 76 8.11 3.30 -8.55
N LEU A 77 9.32 3.17 -8.02
CA LEU A 77 10.54 3.51 -8.77
C LEU A 77 10.74 2.59 -9.98
N LEU A 78 10.31 1.33 -9.90
CA LEU A 78 10.36 0.38 -11.02
C LEU A 78 9.43 0.76 -12.19
N THR A 79 8.42 1.61 -11.97
CA THR A 79 7.61 2.12 -13.09
C THR A 79 8.29 3.26 -13.84
N GLU A 80 9.41 3.79 -13.31
CA GLU A 80 10.15 4.94 -13.85
C GLU A 80 9.34 6.25 -13.93
N GLU A 81 8.09 6.28 -13.44
CA GLU A 81 7.23 7.47 -13.45
C GLU A 81 7.58 8.48 -12.36
N TYR A 82 8.25 8.03 -11.29
CA TYR A 82 8.65 8.87 -10.17
C TYR A 82 10.09 8.60 -9.74
N THR A 83 10.73 9.63 -9.20
CA THR A 83 11.99 9.54 -8.46
C THR A 83 11.71 9.61 -6.95
N LEU A 84 12.73 9.38 -6.11
CA LEU A 84 12.61 9.61 -4.67
C LEU A 84 12.21 11.06 -4.34
N ASP A 85 12.70 12.04 -5.10
CA ASP A 85 12.29 13.45 -4.99
C ASP A 85 10.81 13.64 -5.35
N GLY A 86 10.35 12.99 -6.42
CA GLY A 86 8.95 13.00 -6.83
C GLY A 86 8.03 12.42 -5.75
N ILE A 87 8.45 11.32 -5.12
CA ILE A 87 7.71 10.69 -4.00
C ILE A 87 7.68 11.64 -2.79
N ALA A 88 8.81 12.25 -2.43
CA ALA A 88 8.91 13.21 -1.34
C ALA A 88 7.96 14.41 -1.58
N HIS A 89 8.00 14.97 -2.79
CA HIS A 89 7.12 16.07 -3.19
C HIS A 89 5.64 15.69 -3.10
N TYR A 90 5.24 14.56 -3.70
CA TYR A 90 3.85 14.10 -3.70
C TYR A 90 3.33 13.84 -2.27
N THR A 91 4.13 13.15 -1.46
CA THR A 91 3.76 12.81 -0.08
C THR A 91 3.85 14.02 0.87
N GLY A 92 4.44 15.14 0.44
CA GLY A 92 4.71 16.30 1.29
C GLY A 92 5.63 15.94 2.46
N THR A 93 6.58 15.05 2.22
CA THR A 93 7.55 14.55 3.21
C THR A 93 8.94 14.97 2.77
N HIS A 94 9.82 15.32 3.71
CA HIS A 94 11.21 15.66 3.36
C HIS A 94 11.91 14.47 2.69
N LYS A 95 12.70 14.76 1.66
CA LYS A 95 13.44 13.75 0.91
C LYS A 95 14.28 12.84 1.82
N ASP A 96 14.96 13.42 2.81
CA ASP A 96 15.81 12.67 3.74
C ASP A 96 15.04 11.55 4.47
N ILE A 97 13.78 11.80 4.84
CA ILE A 97 12.91 10.78 5.46
C ILE A 97 12.57 9.69 4.44
N VAL A 98 12.29 10.05 3.20
CA VAL A 98 12.00 9.08 2.13
C VAL A 98 13.25 8.23 1.83
N ASP A 99 14.43 8.84 1.82
CA ASP A 99 15.71 8.16 1.66
C ASP A 99 15.97 7.19 2.82
N GLU A 100 15.71 7.58 4.07
CA GLU A 100 15.83 6.71 5.25
C GLU A 100 14.91 5.49 5.16
N ILE A 101 13.66 5.68 4.73
CA ILE A 101 12.70 4.59 4.54
C ILE A 101 13.18 3.66 3.41
N PHE A 102 13.63 4.23 2.30
CA PHE A 102 14.12 3.47 1.15
C PHE A 102 15.39 2.67 1.48
N ALA A 103 16.29 3.25 2.27
CA ALA A 103 17.49 2.58 2.77
C ALA A 103 17.18 1.53 3.84
N GLY A 104 15.99 1.56 4.46
CA GLY A 104 15.59 0.67 5.54
C GLY A 104 16.07 1.11 6.92
N HIS A 105 16.50 2.37 7.07
CA HIS A 105 16.84 2.99 8.35
C HIS A 105 15.59 3.44 9.12
N ASN A 106 14.49 3.71 8.41
CA ASN A 106 13.19 3.99 8.99
C ASN A 106 12.16 2.94 8.53
N THR A 107 11.90 1.98 9.41
CA THR A 107 10.97 0.86 9.15
C THR A 107 9.55 1.12 9.67
N SER A 108 9.30 2.31 10.25
CA SER A 108 8.02 2.63 10.90
C SER A 108 7.56 4.04 10.53
N PRO A 109 7.27 4.30 9.24
CA PRO A 109 6.78 5.60 8.82
C PRO A 109 5.39 5.88 9.38
N SER A 110 5.04 7.16 9.47
CA SER A 110 3.70 7.57 9.92
C SER A 110 2.59 6.99 9.04
N ALA A 111 1.43 6.71 9.63
CA ALA A 111 0.25 6.26 8.88
C ALA A 111 -0.17 7.27 7.79
N THR A 112 0.01 8.57 8.04
CA THR A 112 -0.26 9.62 7.04
C THR A 112 0.65 9.50 5.82
N PHE A 113 1.94 9.22 6.04
CA PHE A 113 2.88 8.98 4.95
C PHE A 113 2.48 7.73 4.16
N LEU A 114 2.23 6.62 4.86
CA LEU A 114 1.84 5.36 4.23
C LEU A 114 0.56 5.50 3.39
N ARG A 115 -0.43 6.25 3.88
CA ARG A 115 -1.66 6.54 3.14
C ARG A 115 -1.37 7.26 1.82
N LYS A 116 -0.57 8.33 1.85
CA LYS A 116 -0.21 9.07 0.63
C LYS A 116 0.66 8.24 -0.31
N LEU A 117 1.54 7.41 0.24
CA LEU A 117 2.37 6.50 -0.54
C LEU A 117 1.53 5.46 -1.29
N ILE A 118 0.52 4.87 -0.64
CA ILE A 118 -0.43 3.95 -1.29
C ILE A 118 -1.27 4.66 -2.35
N GLU A 119 -1.65 5.92 -2.11
CA GLU A 119 -2.36 6.75 -3.09
C GLU A 119 -1.52 6.98 -4.35
N LEU A 120 -0.24 7.32 -4.17
CA LEU A 120 0.73 7.44 -5.25
C LEU A 120 0.94 6.13 -5.99
N HIS A 121 1.17 5.04 -5.25
CA HIS A 121 1.36 3.71 -5.81
C HIS A 121 0.17 3.28 -6.68
N ARG A 122 -1.06 3.56 -6.23
CA ARG A 122 -2.27 3.32 -7.02
C ARG A 122 -2.27 4.07 -8.35
N SER A 123 -1.72 5.28 -8.40
CA SER A 123 -1.66 6.08 -9.63
C SER A 123 -0.66 5.56 -10.67
N VAL A 124 0.30 4.73 -10.26
CA VAL A 124 1.30 4.14 -11.17
C VAL A 124 1.09 2.63 -11.37
N ARG A 125 0.26 2.00 -10.53
CA ARG A 125 -0.08 0.56 -10.58
C ARG A 125 -1.58 0.31 -10.65
N HIS A 126 -2.29 1.09 -11.46
CA HIS A 126 -3.74 1.01 -11.61
C HIS A 126 -4.29 -0.42 -11.80
N GLU A 127 -3.66 -1.22 -12.66
CA GLU A 127 -4.11 -2.60 -12.94
C GLU A 127 -3.98 -3.53 -11.73
N LEU A 128 -2.93 -3.37 -10.92
CA LEU A 128 -2.74 -4.13 -9.69
C LEU A 128 -3.89 -3.85 -8.70
N TYR A 129 -4.25 -2.59 -8.52
CA TYR A 129 -5.35 -2.21 -7.61
C TYR A 129 -6.71 -2.68 -8.14
N ASN A 130 -6.94 -2.59 -9.45
CA ASN A 130 -8.15 -3.14 -10.07
C ASN A 130 -8.25 -4.66 -9.82
N MET A 131 -7.15 -5.40 -9.94
CA MET A 131 -7.11 -6.83 -9.64
C MET A 131 -7.37 -7.10 -8.15
N ILE A 132 -6.75 -6.33 -7.24
CA ILE A 132 -6.95 -6.47 -5.79
C ILE A 132 -8.43 -6.29 -5.44
N ILE A 133 -9.05 -5.21 -5.92
CA ILE A 133 -10.46 -4.91 -5.61
C ILE A 133 -11.40 -5.97 -6.17
N LYS A 134 -11.17 -6.43 -7.41
CA LYS A 134 -11.95 -7.52 -8.01
C LYS A 134 -11.88 -8.81 -7.18
N LYS A 135 -10.69 -9.16 -6.67
CA LYS A 135 -10.52 -10.33 -5.79
C LYS A 135 -11.26 -10.13 -4.47
N SER A 136 -11.18 -8.94 -3.87
CA SER A 136 -11.89 -8.63 -2.62
C SER A 136 -13.41 -8.69 -2.77
N LEU A 137 -13.94 -8.33 -3.95
CA LEU A 137 -15.38 -8.42 -4.26
C LEU A 137 -15.89 -9.84 -4.56
N HIS A 138 -15.03 -10.75 -4.99
CA HIS A 138 -15.41 -12.16 -5.25
C HIS A 138 -15.35 -13.05 -4.00
N ASN A 139 -14.73 -12.56 -2.92
CA ASN A 139 -14.58 -13.26 -1.65
C ASN A 139 -15.59 -12.80 -0.57
N ILE A 140 -16.58 -11.97 -0.95
CA ILE A 140 -17.75 -11.58 -0.15
C ILE A 140 -18.97 -12.28 -0.76
#